data_AF-B9XRN9-F1
#
_entry.id   AF-B9XRN9-F1
#
_cell.length_a   1.000
_cell.length_b   1.000
_cell.length_c   1.000
_cell.angle_alpha   90.00
_cell.angle_beta   90.00
_cell.angle_gamma   90.00
#
_symmetry.space_group_name_H-M   'P 1'
#
loop_
_entity.id
_entity.type
_entity.pdbx_description
1 polymer ?
#
loop_
_entity_poly.entity_id
_entity_poly.type
_entity_poly.pdbx_seq_one_letter_code
_entity_poly.pdbx_strand_id
1 'polypeptide(L)'
;MRGPLLSLLLWRTLVLTLALSASQANADQPSIWESRATQPVPAGAKVTLELDHPEYFLGENVLVHFTLQNIGDQPFQADFGGDYRGATRALRFKVTATDESGVVAPDPDPSGICFGGLGGPRTLKPGDKFTESLPLMRYCQITQPGRYTIRATHDFGWKEGERKRPVGEITVMFKMPTPTEAETLINTMEKMPADPNHVYGQRSHNYPDFTLLRQPVYLKPLLRRAEKGNHNALEGIAWIETVDATMALIELATNSDSKLALDSARTLTMRLPDPNLESTNGFGGFAPFTRETRRRLVKHSWDPKLAPEVRSLATNYLAQPSADEVAAGASMVQCVGTLAEAPNVIAAMDHALNPLVNPRQDPKDDILDQPQPLRELISAMDALHGKNYEVHEGALNGEAQILLYFHWLANQSPPRSDRWLETVKAFGPNSKFPTRVAALESIPEPLPVECIEFVKSRLSDPDLGVCRTACTVAGKSGDKTFLKPILEIIATEHHEWLLGEASEAAKKLGGGFALLDTWADRLTDEKLYGLALDSLQTVIEGLPGSSSGRTDLSRSERIALRNEWKSFLSKHADEIRAGKKFKVNDPALTPALFGRARSWQLPNGKPWPITEEEMNKPPDK
;
A
#
# COMPACT_ATOMS: atom_id res chain seq x y z
N MET A 1 -41.01 6.85 -45.26
CA MET A 1 -39.94 7.40 -44.42
C MET A 1 -39.85 6.55 -43.16
N ARG A 2 -38.85 5.68 -43.07
CA ARG A 2 -38.59 4.78 -41.94
C ARG A 2 -37.17 5.09 -41.43
N GLY A 3 -37.01 5.27 -40.11
CA GLY A 3 -35.73 5.40 -39.41
C GLY A 3 -35.74 6.55 -38.40
N PRO A 4 -35.75 6.27 -37.07
CA PRO A 4 -34.48 6.19 -36.33
C PRO A 4 -34.48 5.17 -35.15
N LEU A 5 -35.15 4.03 -35.28
CA LEU A 5 -35.16 3.00 -34.22
C LEU A 5 -34.03 1.95 -34.31
N LEU A 6 -33.27 1.92 -35.42
CA LEU A 6 -32.19 0.95 -35.62
C LEU A 6 -30.85 1.36 -34.97
N SER A 7 -30.58 2.65 -34.74
CA SER A 7 -29.27 3.10 -34.21
C SER A 7 -29.11 2.88 -32.71
N LEU A 8 -30.20 2.91 -31.94
CA LEU A 8 -30.14 2.67 -30.49
C LEU A 8 -29.92 1.21 -30.12
N LEU A 9 -30.38 0.27 -30.95
CA LEU A 9 -30.15 -1.17 -30.72
C LEU A 9 -28.70 -1.57 -31.01
N LEU A 10 -28.10 -1.02 -32.09
CA LEU A 10 -26.71 -1.28 -32.46
C LEU A 10 -25.70 -0.74 -31.43
N TRP A 11 -26.02 0.37 -30.75
CA TRP A 11 -25.12 0.93 -29.73
C TRP A 11 -25.12 0.13 -28.42
N ARG A 12 -26.26 -0.47 -28.04
CA ARG A 12 -26.34 -1.38 -26.89
C ARG A 12 -25.66 -2.73 -27.11
N THR A 13 -25.64 -3.24 -28.34
CA THR A 13 -24.91 -4.49 -28.66
C THR A 13 -23.40 -4.26 -28.69
N LEU A 14 -22.94 -3.11 -29.20
CA LEU A 14 -21.52 -2.79 -29.28
C LEU A 14 -20.87 -2.61 -27.90
N VAL A 15 -21.57 -1.96 -26.96
CA VAL A 15 -21.10 -1.77 -25.57
C VAL A 15 -21.07 -3.09 -24.79
N LEU A 16 -22.03 -4.01 -25.03
CA LEU A 16 -22.00 -5.34 -24.41
C LEU A 16 -20.86 -6.21 -24.97
N THR A 17 -20.54 -6.09 -26.26
CA THR A 17 -19.46 -6.88 -26.90
C THR A 17 -18.07 -6.36 -26.50
N LEU A 18 -17.92 -5.04 -26.29
CA LEU A 18 -16.69 -4.42 -25.79
C LEU A 18 -16.42 -4.70 -24.31
N ALA A 19 -17.47 -4.83 -23.47
CA ALA A 19 -17.31 -5.22 -22.07
C ALA A 19 -16.93 -6.71 -21.90
N LEU A 20 -17.40 -7.59 -22.79
CA LEU A 20 -17.02 -9.02 -22.81
C LEU A 20 -15.62 -9.28 -23.40
N SER A 21 -15.08 -8.38 -24.22
CA SER A 21 -13.73 -8.50 -24.77
C SER A 21 -12.65 -7.85 -23.88
N ALA A 22 -12.99 -6.84 -23.08
CA ALA A 22 -12.05 -6.22 -22.13
C ALA A 22 -11.69 -7.14 -20.95
N SER A 23 -12.58 -8.05 -20.53
CA SER A 23 -12.29 -9.05 -19.50
C SER A 23 -11.46 -10.24 -20.00
N GLN A 24 -11.45 -10.51 -21.31
CA GLN A 24 -10.53 -11.47 -21.93
C GLN A 24 -9.15 -10.85 -22.20
N ALA A 25 -9.07 -9.55 -22.49
CA ALA A 25 -7.84 -8.88 -22.92
C ALA A 25 -6.70 -8.83 -21.89
N ASN A 26 -6.98 -8.96 -20.59
CA ASN A 26 -5.92 -9.02 -19.56
C ASN A 26 -5.44 -10.45 -19.24
N ALA A 27 -6.11 -11.49 -19.74
CA ALA A 27 -5.67 -12.87 -19.54
C ALA A 27 -4.49 -13.28 -20.45
N ASP A 28 -4.25 -12.51 -21.53
CA ASP A 28 -3.29 -12.86 -22.59
C ASP A 28 -1.92 -12.16 -22.47
N GLN A 29 -1.70 -11.26 -21.51
CA GLN A 29 -0.34 -10.78 -21.26
C GLN A 29 0.44 -11.83 -20.49
N PRO A 30 1.56 -12.34 -21.04
CA PRO A 30 2.35 -13.34 -20.35
C PRO A 30 2.85 -12.75 -19.04
N SER A 31 2.63 -13.46 -17.94
CA SER A 31 3.09 -12.98 -16.63
C SER A 31 4.61 -12.81 -16.64
N ILE A 32 5.15 -11.96 -15.76
CA ILE A 32 6.59 -11.80 -15.61
C ILE A 32 7.33 -13.13 -15.40
N TRP A 33 6.65 -14.13 -14.83
CA TRP A 33 7.18 -15.48 -14.61
C TRP A 33 7.23 -16.31 -15.88
N GLU A 34 6.19 -16.22 -16.72
CA GLU A 34 6.17 -16.88 -18.02
C GLU A 34 7.26 -16.33 -18.94
N SER A 35 7.55 -15.03 -18.87
CA SER A 35 8.64 -14.42 -19.63
C SER A 35 10.03 -14.92 -19.20
N ARG A 36 10.17 -15.40 -17.96
CA ARG A 36 11.40 -15.95 -17.39
C ARG A 36 11.52 -17.46 -17.53
N ALA A 37 10.48 -18.13 -18.05
CA ALA A 37 10.49 -19.57 -18.23
C ALA A 37 11.47 -19.99 -19.34
N THR A 38 12.38 -20.91 -19.02
CA THR A 38 13.46 -21.34 -19.93
C THR A 38 13.41 -22.80 -20.31
N GLN A 39 12.78 -23.66 -19.50
CA GLN A 39 12.78 -25.12 -19.71
C GLN A 39 11.56 -25.56 -20.54
N PRO A 40 11.66 -26.54 -21.45
CA PRO A 40 10.49 -27.06 -22.16
C PRO A 40 9.58 -27.89 -21.23
N VAL A 41 8.29 -27.99 -21.58
CA VAL A 41 7.34 -28.84 -20.82
C VAL A 41 7.75 -30.33 -20.92
N PRO A 42 7.99 -31.02 -19.78
CA PRO A 42 8.37 -32.44 -19.77
C PRO A 42 7.28 -33.37 -20.30
N ALA A 43 7.65 -34.43 -21.02
CA ALA A 43 6.70 -35.40 -21.58
C ALA A 43 5.90 -36.16 -20.50
N GLY A 44 6.54 -36.42 -19.35
CA GLY A 44 5.95 -37.15 -18.22
C GLY A 44 5.21 -36.27 -17.22
N ALA A 45 5.03 -34.97 -17.46
CA ALA A 45 4.36 -34.08 -16.53
C ALA A 45 2.82 -34.24 -16.65
N LYS A 46 2.16 -34.62 -15.55
CA LYS A 46 0.71 -34.72 -15.46
C LYS A 46 0.19 -33.94 -14.26
N VAL A 47 -0.90 -33.20 -14.46
CA VAL A 47 -1.63 -32.54 -13.38
C VAL A 47 -2.96 -33.25 -13.15
N THR A 48 -3.31 -33.46 -11.89
CA THR A 48 -4.63 -33.94 -11.46
C THR A 48 -5.19 -33.02 -10.38
N LEU A 49 -6.52 -32.91 -10.31
CA LEU A 49 -7.21 -32.20 -9.24
C LEU A 49 -8.02 -33.20 -8.41
N GLU A 50 -8.02 -33.01 -7.11
CA GLU A 50 -8.85 -33.76 -6.16
C GLU A 50 -9.61 -32.79 -5.24
N LEU A 51 -10.76 -33.23 -4.77
CA LEU A 51 -11.59 -32.55 -3.78
C LEU A 51 -11.85 -33.51 -2.60
N ASP A 52 -12.07 -32.96 -1.41
CA ASP A 52 -12.50 -33.76 -0.25
C ASP A 52 -13.92 -34.32 -0.45
N HIS A 53 -14.79 -33.53 -1.09
CA HIS A 53 -16.19 -33.85 -1.33
C HIS A 53 -16.60 -33.46 -2.75
N PRO A 54 -17.57 -34.17 -3.37
CA PRO A 54 -18.07 -33.80 -4.69
C PRO A 54 -19.07 -32.63 -4.65
N GLU A 55 -19.57 -32.28 -3.46
CA GLU A 55 -20.62 -31.30 -3.24
C GLU A 55 -20.32 -30.44 -2.01
N TYR A 56 -20.59 -29.15 -2.11
CA TYR A 56 -20.38 -28.15 -1.06
C TYR A 56 -21.53 -27.15 -1.00
N PHE A 57 -21.72 -26.50 0.14
CA PHE A 57 -22.57 -25.32 0.27
C PHE A 57 -21.82 -24.05 -0.15
N LEU A 58 -22.54 -23.09 -0.75
CA LEU A 58 -22.04 -21.75 -0.99
C LEU A 58 -21.69 -21.09 0.34
N GLY A 59 -20.40 -20.91 0.61
CA GLY A 59 -19.89 -20.40 1.88
C GLY A 59 -18.86 -21.33 2.53
N GLU A 60 -18.73 -22.57 2.04
CA GLU A 60 -17.69 -23.48 2.47
C GLU A 60 -16.32 -23.13 1.86
N ASN A 61 -15.27 -23.37 2.65
CA ASN A 61 -13.90 -23.30 2.15
C ASN A 61 -13.58 -24.56 1.36
N VAL A 62 -13.53 -24.42 0.03
CA VAL A 62 -13.24 -25.54 -0.88
C VAL A 62 -11.76 -25.54 -1.24
N LEU A 63 -11.04 -26.56 -0.79
CA LEU A 63 -9.65 -26.79 -1.17
C LEU A 63 -9.57 -27.71 -2.38
N VAL A 64 -9.06 -27.20 -3.50
CA VAL A 64 -8.73 -28.01 -4.68
C VAL A 64 -7.29 -28.47 -4.53
N HIS A 65 -7.08 -29.78 -4.39
CA HIS A 65 -5.74 -30.35 -4.26
C HIS A 65 -5.15 -30.56 -5.65
N PHE A 66 -4.27 -29.64 -6.03
CA PHE A 66 -3.52 -29.65 -7.27
C PHE A 66 -2.30 -30.54 -7.14
N THR A 67 -2.21 -31.62 -7.91
CA THR A 67 -1.06 -32.52 -7.88
C THR A 67 -0.34 -32.52 -9.21
N LEU A 68 0.92 -32.09 -9.22
CA LEU A 68 1.86 -32.37 -10.31
C LEU A 68 2.54 -33.72 -10.04
N GLN A 69 2.45 -34.63 -10.99
CA GLN A 69 3.09 -35.94 -10.95
C GLN A 69 4.02 -36.13 -12.15
N ASN A 70 5.16 -36.77 -11.90
CA ASN A 70 6.00 -37.31 -12.96
C ASN A 70 5.56 -38.75 -13.29
N ILE A 71 4.86 -38.93 -14.40
CA ILE A 71 4.45 -40.24 -14.94
C ILE A 71 5.40 -40.76 -16.03
N GLY A 72 6.47 -40.02 -16.32
CA GLY A 72 7.50 -40.43 -17.27
C GLY A 72 8.58 -41.28 -16.60
N ASP A 73 9.63 -41.56 -17.37
CA ASP A 73 10.79 -42.35 -16.98
C ASP A 73 12.03 -41.51 -16.66
N GLN A 74 12.00 -40.19 -16.93
CA GLN A 74 13.08 -39.25 -16.65
C GLN A 74 12.69 -38.22 -15.58
N PRO A 75 13.62 -37.81 -14.70
CA PRO A 75 13.38 -36.72 -13.77
C PRO A 75 13.24 -35.38 -14.50
N PHE A 76 12.49 -34.45 -13.93
CA PHE A 76 12.43 -33.07 -14.40
C PHE A 76 12.41 -32.08 -13.24
N GLN A 77 12.77 -30.82 -13.52
CA GLN A 77 12.65 -29.72 -12.56
C GLN A 77 11.34 -28.97 -12.78
N ALA A 78 10.70 -28.54 -11.70
CA ALA A 78 9.56 -27.62 -11.71
C ALA A 78 9.83 -26.52 -10.68
N ASP A 79 9.70 -25.27 -11.09
CA ASP A 79 9.82 -24.12 -10.22
C ASP A 79 8.47 -23.73 -9.63
N PHE A 80 8.46 -23.44 -8.34
CA PHE A 80 7.26 -23.10 -7.60
C PHE A 80 7.53 -21.95 -6.63
N GLY A 81 6.48 -21.21 -6.27
CA GLY A 81 6.54 -20.13 -5.28
C GLY A 81 7.09 -18.83 -5.86
N GLY A 82 7.55 -17.95 -4.96
CA GLY A 82 8.04 -16.62 -5.34
C GLY A 82 6.94 -15.61 -5.69
N ASP A 83 5.66 -15.94 -5.46
CA ASP A 83 4.54 -15.30 -6.13
C ASP A 83 3.30 -15.06 -5.24
N TYR A 84 3.47 -15.06 -3.91
CA TYR A 84 2.35 -15.01 -2.96
C TYR A 84 2.46 -13.87 -1.93
N ARG A 85 3.64 -13.28 -1.70
CA ARG A 85 3.82 -12.26 -0.66
C ARG A 85 3.08 -10.99 -1.05
N GLY A 86 2.12 -10.58 -0.21
CA GLY A 86 1.27 -9.41 -0.46
C GLY A 86 -0.03 -9.70 -1.21
N ALA A 87 -0.21 -10.93 -1.71
CA ALA A 87 -1.41 -11.37 -2.39
C ALA A 87 -2.28 -12.26 -1.49
N THR A 88 -3.56 -12.39 -1.82
CA THR A 88 -4.50 -13.32 -1.13
C THR A 88 -4.25 -14.80 -1.46
N ARG A 89 -3.44 -15.08 -2.49
CA ARG A 89 -3.16 -16.41 -3.04
C ARG A 89 -1.87 -16.39 -3.87
N ALA A 90 -1.38 -17.56 -4.28
CA ALA A 90 -0.27 -17.68 -5.22
C ALA A 90 -0.71 -17.30 -6.65
N LEU A 91 0.01 -16.38 -7.30
CA LEU A 91 -0.41 -15.77 -8.57
C LEU A 91 -0.01 -16.56 -9.83
N ARG A 92 0.89 -17.54 -9.70
CA ARG A 92 1.34 -18.43 -10.79
C ARG A 92 0.35 -19.55 -11.10
N PHE A 93 -0.55 -19.86 -10.17
CA PHE A 93 -1.68 -20.73 -10.45
C PHE A 93 -2.74 -19.97 -11.26
N LYS A 94 -3.20 -20.59 -12.34
CA LYS A 94 -4.34 -20.14 -13.14
C LYS A 94 -5.48 -21.11 -12.91
N VAL A 95 -6.51 -20.67 -12.20
CA VAL A 95 -7.68 -21.47 -11.84
C VAL A 95 -8.91 -20.82 -12.43
N THR A 96 -9.73 -21.61 -13.10
CA THR A 96 -11.01 -21.17 -13.68
C THR A 96 -12.11 -22.11 -13.23
N ALA A 97 -13.27 -21.56 -12.84
CA ALA A 97 -14.49 -22.31 -12.63
C ALA A 97 -15.51 -21.90 -13.70
N THR A 98 -16.07 -22.86 -14.43
CA THR A 98 -17.06 -22.62 -15.48
C THR A 98 -18.36 -23.32 -15.10
N ASP A 99 -19.49 -22.62 -15.11
CA ASP A 99 -20.79 -23.20 -14.81
C ASP A 99 -21.37 -24.03 -15.98
N GLU A 100 -22.51 -24.70 -15.77
CA GLU A 100 -23.18 -25.52 -16.80
C GLU A 100 -23.63 -24.72 -18.04
N SER A 101 -23.74 -23.40 -17.93
CA SER A 101 -24.08 -22.51 -19.05
C SER A 101 -22.85 -22.02 -19.83
N GLY A 102 -21.65 -22.41 -19.39
CA GLY A 102 -20.39 -22.00 -19.99
C GLY A 102 -19.87 -20.65 -19.48
N VAL A 103 -20.47 -20.09 -18.44
CA VAL A 103 -20.04 -18.80 -17.86
C VAL A 103 -18.91 -19.04 -16.86
N VAL A 104 -17.82 -18.29 -17.03
CA VAL A 104 -16.65 -18.35 -16.14
C VAL A 104 -16.90 -17.50 -14.90
N ALA A 105 -16.72 -18.09 -13.73
CA ALA A 105 -16.77 -17.37 -12.46
C ALA A 105 -15.62 -16.33 -12.42
N PRO A 106 -15.91 -15.06 -12.07
CA PRO A 106 -14.91 -14.02 -12.09
C PRO A 106 -13.85 -14.24 -11.02
N ASP A 107 -12.63 -13.78 -11.29
CA ASP A 107 -11.57 -13.69 -10.30
C ASP A 107 -11.93 -12.60 -9.25
N PRO A 108 -11.99 -12.93 -7.94
CA PRO A 108 -12.33 -11.94 -6.91
C PRO A 108 -11.23 -10.88 -6.67
N ASP A 109 -10.00 -11.14 -7.10
CA ASP A 109 -8.81 -10.30 -6.92
C ASP A 109 -7.87 -10.41 -8.15
N PRO A 110 -8.26 -9.84 -9.30
CA PRO A 110 -7.51 -9.96 -10.55
C PRO A 110 -6.20 -9.14 -10.57
N SER A 111 -6.03 -8.23 -9.59
CA SER A 111 -4.97 -7.21 -9.55
C SER A 111 -4.03 -7.40 -8.35
N GLY A 112 -3.88 -8.63 -7.87
CA GLY A 112 -3.09 -8.92 -6.66
C GLY A 112 -1.65 -8.41 -6.76
N ILE A 113 -1.21 -7.67 -5.74
CA ILE A 113 0.17 -7.16 -5.64
C ILE A 113 1.06 -8.30 -5.13
N CYS A 114 2.18 -8.55 -5.82
CA CYS A 114 3.14 -9.57 -5.43
C CYS A 114 4.53 -8.95 -5.17
N PHE A 115 4.96 -9.01 -3.93
CA PHE A 115 6.30 -8.62 -3.45
C PHE A 115 7.28 -9.81 -3.43
N GLY A 116 7.04 -10.82 -4.26
CA GLY A 116 7.84 -12.04 -4.34
C GLY A 116 7.33 -13.14 -3.41
N GLY A 117 8.25 -13.98 -2.94
CA GLY A 117 7.95 -15.09 -2.04
C GLY A 117 9.15 -16.01 -1.89
N LEU A 118 9.06 -16.97 -0.96
CA LEU A 118 9.99 -18.09 -0.97
C LEU A 118 9.60 -19.04 -2.09
N GLY A 119 10.58 -19.58 -2.80
CA GLY A 119 10.35 -20.44 -3.95
C GLY A 119 11.66 -20.94 -4.53
N GLY A 120 11.56 -21.86 -5.48
CA GLY A 120 12.70 -22.38 -6.21
C GLY A 120 12.42 -23.69 -6.95
N PRO A 121 13.38 -24.13 -7.78
CA PRO A 121 13.25 -25.35 -8.55
C PRO A 121 13.26 -26.58 -7.63
N ARG A 122 12.36 -27.52 -7.92
CA ARG A 122 12.30 -28.84 -7.30
C ARG A 122 12.41 -29.93 -8.37
N THR A 123 13.26 -30.92 -8.14
CA THR A 123 13.37 -32.09 -9.00
C THR A 123 12.31 -33.14 -8.61
N LEU A 124 11.51 -33.58 -9.58
CA LEU A 124 10.57 -34.69 -9.45
C LEU A 124 11.11 -35.91 -10.21
N LYS A 125 11.40 -36.99 -9.50
CA LYS A 125 11.79 -38.29 -10.09
C LYS A 125 10.56 -39.02 -10.65
N PRO A 126 10.74 -40.04 -11.51
CA PRO A 126 9.64 -40.92 -11.92
C PRO A 126 8.82 -41.41 -10.73
N GLY A 127 7.51 -41.18 -10.77
CA GLY A 127 6.57 -41.54 -9.70
C GLY A 127 6.38 -40.47 -8.61
N ASP A 128 7.29 -39.49 -8.50
CA ASP A 128 7.17 -38.43 -7.49
C ASP A 128 5.95 -37.54 -7.75
N LYS A 129 5.42 -36.98 -6.66
CA LYS A 129 4.29 -36.07 -6.65
C LYS A 129 4.61 -34.81 -5.85
N PHE A 130 4.05 -33.70 -6.31
CA PHE A 130 3.97 -32.43 -5.58
C PHE A 130 2.49 -32.06 -5.49
N THR A 131 1.99 -31.81 -4.28
CA THR A 131 0.59 -31.45 -4.06
C THR A 131 0.48 -30.08 -3.40
N GLU A 132 -0.35 -29.21 -3.95
CA GLU A 132 -0.65 -27.90 -3.39
C GLU A 132 -2.17 -27.74 -3.23
N SER A 133 -2.62 -27.17 -2.12
CA SER A 133 -4.05 -27.01 -1.85
C SER A 133 -4.48 -25.59 -2.14
N LEU A 134 -5.28 -25.43 -3.19
CA LEU A 134 -5.71 -24.14 -3.69
C LEU A 134 -7.08 -23.80 -3.08
N PRO A 135 -7.20 -22.74 -2.26
CA PRO A 135 -8.50 -22.29 -1.78
C PRO A 135 -9.30 -21.70 -2.94
N LEU A 136 -10.23 -22.48 -3.49
CA LEU A 136 -10.90 -22.20 -4.77
C LEU A 136 -11.55 -20.82 -4.80
N MET A 137 -12.20 -20.43 -3.70
CA MET A 137 -12.90 -19.14 -3.59
C MET A 137 -11.97 -17.93 -3.57
N ARG A 138 -10.66 -18.15 -3.36
CA ARG A 138 -9.66 -17.10 -3.56
C ARG A 138 -9.38 -16.88 -5.04
N TYR A 139 -9.58 -17.87 -5.92
CA TYR A 139 -9.35 -17.73 -7.36
C TYR A 139 -10.63 -17.51 -8.17
N CYS A 140 -11.77 -18.00 -7.71
CA CYS A 140 -13.04 -17.97 -8.44
C CYS A 140 -14.18 -17.55 -7.51
N GLN A 141 -14.88 -16.46 -7.83
CA GLN A 141 -16.03 -15.99 -7.07
C GLN A 141 -17.29 -16.76 -7.48
N ILE A 142 -17.58 -17.84 -6.76
CA ILE A 142 -18.76 -18.69 -6.99
C ILE A 142 -19.90 -18.23 -6.06
N THR A 143 -20.90 -17.57 -6.63
CA THR A 143 -22.01 -16.98 -5.86
C THR A 143 -23.37 -17.62 -6.12
N GLN A 144 -23.46 -18.50 -7.12
CA GLN A 144 -24.70 -19.16 -7.52
C GLN A 144 -24.60 -20.68 -7.38
N PRO A 145 -25.67 -21.36 -6.93
CA PRO A 145 -25.67 -22.81 -6.84
C PRO A 145 -25.65 -23.43 -8.24
N GLY A 146 -25.15 -24.66 -8.35
CA GLY A 146 -25.03 -25.37 -9.61
C GLY A 146 -23.74 -26.15 -9.73
N ARG A 147 -23.58 -26.83 -10.87
CA ARG A 147 -22.38 -27.59 -11.18
C ARG A 147 -21.35 -26.71 -11.87
N TYR A 148 -20.10 -26.85 -11.45
CA TYR A 148 -18.97 -26.12 -12.03
C TYR A 148 -17.86 -27.10 -12.43
N THR A 149 -17.27 -26.85 -13.60
CA THR A 149 -16.02 -27.47 -14.03
C THR A 149 -14.86 -26.57 -13.61
N ILE A 150 -14.00 -27.10 -12.74
CA ILE A 150 -12.80 -26.43 -12.26
C ILE A 150 -11.62 -26.90 -13.11
N ARG A 151 -10.87 -25.96 -13.66
CA ARG A 151 -9.60 -26.21 -14.35
C ARG A 151 -8.50 -25.43 -13.67
N ALA A 152 -7.35 -26.06 -13.48
CA ALA A 152 -6.19 -25.42 -12.88
C ALA A 152 -4.89 -25.79 -13.60
N THR A 153 -4.00 -24.81 -13.74
CA THR A 153 -2.65 -24.98 -14.29
C THR A 153 -1.66 -24.03 -13.61
N HIS A 154 -0.37 -24.22 -13.87
CA HIS A 154 0.74 -23.46 -13.31
C HIS A 154 1.87 -23.40 -14.35
N ASP A 155 2.72 -22.37 -14.31
CA ASP A 155 3.78 -22.20 -15.31
C ASP A 155 4.99 -23.13 -15.09
N PHE A 156 5.29 -23.47 -13.84
CA PHE A 156 6.37 -24.37 -13.37
C PHE A 156 7.79 -23.94 -13.78
N GLY A 157 7.99 -22.71 -14.23
CA GLY A 157 9.23 -22.28 -14.89
C GLY A 157 9.40 -22.85 -16.31
N TRP A 158 8.34 -23.45 -16.87
CA TRP A 158 8.35 -24.08 -18.18
C TRP A 158 7.80 -23.16 -19.27
N LYS A 159 8.50 -23.15 -20.39
CA LYS A 159 8.14 -22.47 -21.63
C LYS A 159 7.33 -23.43 -22.50
N GLU A 160 6.14 -23.01 -22.89
CA GLU A 160 5.34 -23.76 -23.85
C GLU A 160 6.00 -23.76 -25.23
N GLY A 161 5.88 -24.89 -25.93
CA GLY A 161 6.33 -25.06 -27.31
C GLY A 161 5.36 -25.99 -28.03
N GLU A 162 5.88 -27.08 -28.60
CA GLU A 162 5.02 -28.17 -29.12
C GLU A 162 4.14 -28.80 -28.03
N ARG A 163 4.67 -28.86 -26.80
CA ARG A 163 3.91 -29.32 -25.63
C ARG A 163 3.35 -28.13 -24.85
N LYS A 164 2.08 -28.26 -24.48
CA LYS A 164 1.35 -27.35 -23.60
C LYS A 164 1.51 -27.78 -22.15
N ARG A 165 1.42 -26.82 -21.23
CA ARG A 165 1.48 -27.12 -19.80
C ARG A 165 0.32 -28.05 -19.42
N PRO A 166 0.55 -29.00 -18.50
CA PRO A 166 -0.52 -29.87 -18.04
C PRO A 166 -1.59 -29.05 -17.31
N VAL A 167 -2.85 -29.42 -17.54
CA VAL A 167 -4.03 -28.81 -16.91
C VAL A 167 -4.78 -29.92 -16.19
N GLY A 168 -5.11 -29.69 -14.92
CA GLY A 168 -6.01 -30.55 -14.17
C GLY A 168 -7.45 -30.09 -14.34
N GLU A 169 -8.40 -31.02 -14.29
CA GLU A 169 -9.82 -30.75 -14.40
C GLU A 169 -10.62 -31.61 -13.42
N ILE A 170 -11.62 -31.03 -12.76
CA ILE A 170 -12.58 -31.72 -11.89
C ILE A 170 -13.93 -31.01 -11.92
N THR A 171 -15.01 -31.71 -11.55
CA THR A 171 -16.36 -31.14 -11.43
C THR A 171 -16.79 -31.11 -9.97
N VAL A 172 -17.49 -30.05 -9.57
CA VAL A 172 -18.02 -29.86 -8.22
C VAL A 172 -19.45 -29.32 -8.26
N MET A 173 -20.28 -29.68 -7.28
CA MET A 173 -21.63 -29.16 -7.11
C MET A 173 -21.68 -28.16 -5.95
N PHE A 174 -22.30 -26.99 -6.16
CA PHE A 174 -22.59 -26.01 -5.12
C PHE A 174 -24.07 -25.92 -4.83
N LYS A 175 -24.45 -25.92 -3.54
CA LYS A 175 -25.82 -25.74 -3.08
C LYS A 175 -25.99 -24.46 -2.27
N MET A 176 -27.17 -23.84 -2.37
CA MET A 176 -27.55 -22.77 -1.44
C MET A 176 -27.93 -23.42 -0.10
N PRO A 177 -27.31 -23.04 1.03
CA PRO A 177 -27.69 -23.58 2.32
C PRO A 177 -29.04 -23.03 2.79
N THR A 178 -29.81 -23.87 3.45
CA THR A 178 -30.95 -23.45 4.27
C THR A 178 -30.47 -22.73 5.54
N PRO A 179 -31.34 -22.00 6.27
CA PRO A 179 -30.96 -21.37 7.53
C PRO A 179 -30.36 -22.33 8.57
N THR A 180 -30.86 -23.57 8.63
CA THR A 180 -30.33 -24.61 9.54
C THR A 180 -28.96 -25.10 9.09
N GLU A 181 -28.75 -25.32 7.80
CA GLU A 181 -27.45 -25.73 7.26
C GLU A 181 -26.41 -24.61 7.41
N ALA A 182 -26.81 -23.36 7.22
CA ALA A 182 -25.96 -22.19 7.44
C ALA A 182 -25.46 -22.11 8.90
N GLU A 183 -26.37 -22.33 9.86
CA GLU A 183 -26.01 -22.42 11.29
C GLU A 183 -25.08 -23.61 11.58
N THR A 184 -25.34 -24.79 11.01
CA THR A 184 -24.47 -25.96 11.15
C THR A 184 -23.09 -25.72 10.56
N LEU A 185 -23.00 -25.05 9.40
CA LEU A 185 -21.71 -24.75 8.78
C LEU A 185 -20.87 -23.83 9.65
N ILE A 186 -21.45 -22.74 10.16
CA ILE A 186 -20.73 -21.81 11.04
C ILE A 186 -20.26 -22.54 12.30
N ASN A 187 -21.10 -23.36 12.93
CA ASN A 187 -20.72 -24.17 14.08
C ASN A 187 -19.58 -25.17 13.78
N THR A 188 -19.50 -25.65 12.54
CA THR A 188 -18.39 -26.51 12.09
C THR A 188 -17.11 -25.70 11.93
N MET A 189 -17.17 -24.55 11.25
CA MET A 189 -16.03 -23.64 11.08
C MET A 189 -15.45 -23.19 12.43
N GLU A 190 -16.29 -22.86 13.41
CA GLU A 190 -15.85 -22.47 14.77
C GLU A 190 -15.05 -23.55 15.50
N LYS A 191 -15.13 -24.82 15.07
CA LYS A 191 -14.42 -25.96 15.65
C LYS A 191 -13.18 -26.36 14.85
N MET A 192 -12.95 -25.78 13.68
CA MET A 192 -11.80 -26.06 12.83
C MET A 192 -10.53 -25.40 13.42
N PRO A 193 -9.34 -25.99 13.17
CA PRO A 193 -8.08 -25.33 13.51
C PRO A 193 -7.93 -24.03 12.69
N ALA A 194 -7.46 -22.97 13.33
CA ALA A 194 -7.30 -21.66 12.69
C ALA A 194 -6.20 -21.65 11.61
N ASP A 195 -5.19 -22.50 11.74
CA ASP A 195 -4.09 -22.63 10.79
C ASP A 195 -4.35 -23.81 9.83
N PRO A 196 -4.28 -23.62 8.50
CA PRO A 196 -4.32 -24.71 7.52
C PRO A 196 -3.21 -25.78 7.70
N ASN A 197 -2.22 -25.52 8.58
CA ASN A 197 -0.97 -26.27 8.69
C ASN A 197 -0.30 -26.40 7.32
N HIS A 198 -0.24 -25.29 6.61
CA HIS A 198 0.21 -25.25 5.23
C HIS A 198 1.71 -25.59 5.18
N VAL A 199 2.01 -26.83 4.83
CA VAL A 199 3.37 -27.27 4.50
C VAL A 199 3.48 -27.29 2.98
N TYR A 200 4.42 -26.50 2.48
CA TYR A 200 4.61 -26.31 1.06
C TYR A 200 4.82 -27.63 0.30
N GLY A 201 4.03 -27.83 -0.76
CA GLY A 201 4.06 -29.08 -1.53
C GLY A 201 3.42 -30.28 -0.83
N GLN A 202 2.61 -30.04 0.21
CA GLN A 202 1.76 -31.03 0.84
C GLN A 202 0.28 -30.61 0.83
N ARG A 203 -0.59 -31.60 0.98
CA ARG A 203 -2.03 -31.37 1.13
C ARG A 203 -2.29 -30.60 2.44
N SER A 204 -3.02 -29.50 2.36
CA SER A 204 -3.45 -28.72 3.53
C SER A 204 -4.76 -29.28 4.09
N HIS A 205 -5.04 -29.03 5.37
CA HIS A 205 -6.32 -29.36 5.98
C HIS A 205 -7.32 -28.21 5.81
N ASN A 206 -8.61 -28.52 5.95
CA ASN A 206 -9.65 -27.48 6.00
C ASN A 206 -9.47 -26.57 7.21
N TYR A 207 -9.75 -25.29 7.01
CA TYR A 207 -9.62 -24.21 7.99
C TYR A 207 -10.81 -23.24 7.86
N PRO A 208 -11.17 -22.53 8.94
CA PRO A 208 -12.28 -21.60 8.89
C PRO A 208 -11.92 -20.37 8.05
N ASP A 209 -12.78 -20.02 7.11
CA ASP A 209 -12.66 -18.79 6.32
C ASP A 209 -14.02 -18.08 6.29
N PHE A 210 -14.23 -17.19 7.26
CA PHE A 210 -15.50 -16.47 7.39
C PHE A 210 -15.72 -15.47 6.25
N THR A 211 -14.68 -15.10 5.50
CA THR A 211 -14.80 -14.22 4.32
C THR A 211 -15.57 -14.85 3.15
N LEU A 212 -15.82 -16.16 3.22
CA LEU A 212 -16.58 -16.92 2.24
C LEU A 212 -18.10 -16.92 2.52
N LEU A 213 -18.54 -16.54 3.72
CA LEU A 213 -19.94 -16.55 4.16
C LEU A 213 -20.76 -15.38 3.58
N ARG A 214 -20.72 -15.21 2.26
CA ARG A 214 -21.25 -14.05 1.53
C ARG A 214 -22.76 -14.07 1.32
N GLN A 215 -23.38 -15.24 1.49
CA GLN A 215 -24.81 -15.42 1.21
C GLN A 215 -25.69 -14.81 2.32
N PRO A 216 -26.84 -14.20 1.99
CA PRO A 216 -27.70 -13.53 2.98
C PRO A 216 -28.19 -14.45 4.10
N VAL A 217 -28.32 -15.74 3.83
CA VAL A 217 -28.75 -16.76 4.82
C VAL A 217 -27.84 -16.84 6.05
N TYR A 218 -26.58 -16.41 5.93
CA TYR A 218 -25.62 -16.38 7.03
C TYR A 218 -25.73 -15.14 7.92
N LEU A 219 -26.45 -14.09 7.52
CA LEU A 219 -26.45 -12.81 8.25
C LEU A 219 -26.95 -12.98 9.69
N LYS A 220 -28.13 -13.58 9.88
CA LYS A 220 -28.72 -13.80 11.21
C LYS A 220 -27.84 -14.64 12.15
N PRO A 221 -27.32 -15.81 11.75
CA PRO A 221 -26.47 -16.60 12.63
C PRO A 221 -25.11 -15.94 12.94
N LEU A 222 -24.56 -15.14 12.01
CA LEU A 222 -23.34 -14.36 12.26
C LEU A 222 -23.61 -13.18 13.21
N LEU A 223 -24.71 -12.45 13.03
CA LEU A 223 -25.09 -11.33 13.89
C LEU A 223 -25.17 -11.75 15.37
N ARG A 224 -25.88 -12.85 15.65
CA ARG A 224 -25.97 -13.41 17.03
C ARG A 224 -24.63 -13.77 17.66
N ARG A 225 -23.60 -14.04 16.85
CA ARG A 225 -22.24 -14.37 17.30
C ARG A 225 -21.40 -13.11 17.46
N ALA A 226 -21.52 -12.17 16.52
CA ALA A 226 -20.86 -10.87 16.59
C ALA A 226 -21.30 -10.10 17.84
N GLU A 227 -22.61 -10.09 18.16
CA GLU A 227 -23.18 -9.53 19.39
C GLU A 227 -22.60 -10.14 20.69
N LYS A 228 -22.03 -11.35 20.60
CA LYS A 228 -21.37 -12.03 21.72
C LYS A 228 -19.84 -11.88 21.69
N GLY A 229 -19.33 -10.98 20.85
CA GLY A 229 -17.89 -10.69 20.73
C GLY A 229 -17.12 -11.63 19.79
N ASN A 230 -17.78 -12.45 18.97
CA ASN A 230 -17.08 -13.27 17.96
C ASN A 230 -16.63 -12.39 16.78
N HIS A 231 -15.35 -12.05 16.74
CA HIS A 231 -14.76 -11.20 15.70
C HIS A 231 -14.79 -11.86 14.29
N ASN A 232 -14.62 -13.18 14.19
CA ASN A 232 -14.72 -13.88 12.90
C ASN A 232 -16.14 -13.74 12.32
N ALA A 233 -17.16 -13.72 13.19
CA ALA A 233 -18.53 -13.50 12.75
C ALA A 233 -18.74 -12.09 12.18
N LEU A 234 -18.14 -11.07 12.80
CA LEU A 234 -18.13 -9.70 12.26
C LEU A 234 -17.42 -9.65 10.91
N GLU A 235 -16.28 -10.32 10.76
CA GLU A 235 -15.60 -10.47 9.48
C GLU A 235 -16.54 -11.11 8.44
N GLY A 236 -17.26 -12.18 8.78
CA GLY A 236 -18.24 -12.78 7.88
C GLY A 236 -19.34 -11.81 7.44
N ILE A 237 -19.88 -11.01 8.36
CA ILE A 237 -20.86 -9.96 8.03
C ILE A 237 -20.28 -8.96 7.04
N ALA A 238 -19.00 -8.59 7.19
CA ALA A 238 -18.30 -7.66 6.30
C ALA A 238 -18.36 -8.07 4.83
N TRP A 239 -18.48 -9.36 4.53
CA TRP A 239 -18.50 -9.91 3.17
C TRP A 239 -19.91 -10.19 2.60
N ILE A 240 -20.98 -10.00 3.38
CA ILE A 240 -22.36 -10.14 2.88
C ILE A 240 -22.79 -8.86 2.16
N GLU A 241 -22.91 -8.94 0.84
CA GLU A 241 -23.13 -7.78 -0.05
C GLU A 241 -24.62 -7.37 -0.13
N THR A 242 -25.27 -7.17 1.02
CA THR A 242 -26.69 -6.77 1.11
C THR A 242 -26.89 -5.52 1.96
N VAL A 243 -27.98 -4.81 1.70
CA VAL A 243 -28.42 -3.65 2.50
C VAL A 243 -28.66 -4.06 3.96
N ASP A 244 -29.27 -5.22 4.20
CA ASP A 244 -29.51 -5.75 5.55
C ASP A 244 -28.21 -5.95 6.35
N ALA A 245 -27.14 -6.43 5.70
CA ALA A 245 -25.84 -6.55 6.35
C ALA A 245 -25.21 -5.19 6.68
N THR A 246 -25.44 -4.16 5.86
CA THR A 246 -25.03 -2.78 6.17
C THR A 246 -25.82 -2.23 7.36
N MET A 247 -27.13 -2.48 7.41
CA MET A 247 -27.97 -2.11 8.56
C MET A 247 -27.51 -2.80 9.85
N ALA A 248 -27.18 -4.09 9.79
CA ALA A 248 -26.65 -4.82 10.94
C ALA A 248 -25.33 -4.21 11.45
N LEU A 249 -24.44 -3.75 10.57
CA LEU A 249 -23.20 -3.06 10.97
C LEU A 249 -23.47 -1.68 11.60
N ILE A 250 -24.48 -0.94 11.12
CA ILE A 250 -24.91 0.32 11.75
C ILE A 250 -25.40 0.04 13.19
N GLU A 251 -26.21 -1.00 13.38
CA GLU A 251 -26.71 -1.38 14.70
C GLU A 251 -25.57 -1.83 15.63
N LEU A 252 -24.69 -2.71 15.16
CA LEU A 252 -23.52 -3.17 15.92
C LEU A 252 -22.57 -2.02 16.29
N ALA A 253 -22.45 -0.99 15.44
CA ALA A 253 -21.66 0.19 15.75
C ALA A 253 -22.24 1.07 16.87
N THR A 254 -23.45 0.77 17.36
CA THR A 254 -24.05 1.40 18.55
C THR A 254 -24.00 0.52 19.80
N ASN A 255 -23.31 -0.64 19.72
CA ASN A 255 -23.24 -1.59 20.83
C ASN A 255 -22.53 -0.99 22.05
N SER A 256 -22.93 -1.42 23.25
CA SER A 256 -22.29 -1.01 24.51
C SER A 256 -20.86 -1.53 24.67
N ASP A 257 -20.48 -2.61 23.97
CA ASP A 257 -19.09 -3.05 23.86
C ASP A 257 -18.36 -2.14 22.85
N SER A 258 -17.52 -1.24 23.38
CA SER A 258 -16.81 -0.23 22.57
C SER A 258 -15.87 -0.83 21.53
N LYS A 259 -15.29 -2.00 21.79
CA LYS A 259 -14.41 -2.66 20.81
C LYS A 259 -15.23 -3.20 19.64
N LEU A 260 -16.33 -3.90 19.94
CA LEU A 260 -17.25 -4.40 18.90
C LEU A 260 -17.85 -3.24 18.10
N ALA A 261 -18.26 -2.17 18.78
CA ALA A 261 -18.81 -0.99 18.14
C ALA A 261 -17.79 -0.36 17.17
N LEU A 262 -16.56 -0.13 17.63
CA LEU A 262 -15.49 0.42 16.79
C LEU A 262 -15.13 -0.47 15.61
N ASP A 263 -14.96 -1.79 15.82
CA ASP A 263 -14.67 -2.73 14.72
C ASP A 263 -15.81 -2.76 13.69
N SER A 264 -17.07 -2.66 14.15
CA SER A 264 -18.24 -2.59 13.28
C SER A 264 -18.32 -1.26 12.52
N ALA A 265 -18.00 -0.15 13.17
CA ALA A 265 -17.90 1.17 12.56
C ALA A 265 -16.82 1.21 11.46
N ARG A 266 -15.63 0.67 11.72
CA ARG A 266 -14.55 0.52 10.73
C ARG A 266 -15.01 -0.35 9.56
N THR A 267 -15.63 -1.49 9.85
CA THR A 267 -16.17 -2.39 8.82
C THR A 267 -17.25 -1.71 7.97
N LEU A 268 -18.11 -0.91 8.58
CA LEU A 268 -19.15 -0.13 7.90
C LEU A 268 -18.54 0.85 6.88
N THR A 269 -17.44 1.54 7.21
CA THR A 269 -16.81 2.51 6.27
C THR A 269 -16.38 1.89 4.93
N MET A 270 -16.16 0.58 4.90
CA MET A 270 -15.85 -0.19 3.69
C MET A 270 -17.05 -0.33 2.73
N ARG A 271 -18.26 -0.03 3.20
CA ARG A 271 -19.51 -0.12 2.44
C ARG A 271 -20.08 1.24 2.05
N LEU A 272 -19.47 2.32 2.53
CA LEU A 272 -19.92 3.68 2.26
C LEU A 272 -19.34 4.21 0.93
N PRO A 273 -20.07 5.09 0.22
CA PRO A 273 -19.61 5.66 -1.04
C PRO A 273 -18.51 6.70 -0.79
N ASP A 274 -17.26 6.27 -0.85
CA ASP A 274 -16.10 7.14 -0.66
C ASP A 274 -15.78 7.95 -1.93
N PRO A 275 -15.83 9.30 -1.88
CA PRO A 275 -15.53 10.15 -3.03
C PRO A 275 -14.08 10.01 -3.54
N ASN A 276 -13.16 9.55 -2.70
CA ASN A 276 -11.73 9.45 -3.00
C ASN A 276 -11.29 8.02 -3.36
N LEU A 277 -12.21 7.07 -3.54
CA LEU A 277 -11.90 5.67 -3.83
C LEU A 277 -11.00 5.49 -5.06
N GLU A 278 -11.17 6.35 -6.06
CA GLU A 278 -10.40 6.32 -7.30
C GLU A 278 -9.06 7.06 -7.21
N SER A 279 -8.85 7.87 -6.18
CA SER A 279 -7.60 8.62 -6.04
C SER A 279 -6.43 7.66 -5.79
N THR A 280 -5.25 8.00 -6.31
CA THR A 280 -4.02 7.23 -6.06
C THR A 280 -3.69 7.16 -4.56
N ASN A 281 -4.15 8.15 -3.79
CA ASN A 281 -3.84 8.33 -2.38
C ASN A 281 -4.92 7.79 -1.43
N GLY A 282 -6.14 7.50 -1.92
CA GLY A 282 -7.35 7.37 -1.11
C GLY A 282 -7.64 6.00 -0.52
N PHE A 283 -6.87 4.96 -0.86
CA PHE A 283 -7.00 3.66 -0.23
C PHE A 283 -5.77 2.82 -0.54
N GLY A 284 -4.92 2.62 0.46
CA GLY A 284 -3.77 1.70 0.44
C GLY A 284 -4.15 0.28 0.84
N GLY A 285 -5.41 -0.12 0.61
CA GLY A 285 -5.94 -1.39 1.07
C GLY A 285 -5.07 -2.55 0.61
N PHE A 286 -4.46 -3.23 1.56
CA PHE A 286 -3.89 -4.54 1.34
C PHE A 286 -5.02 -5.57 1.33
N ALA A 287 -4.74 -6.73 0.72
CA ALA A 287 -5.58 -7.90 0.82
C ALA A 287 -6.09 -8.13 2.27
N PRO A 288 -7.38 -8.49 2.47
CA PRO A 288 -8.34 -8.91 1.44
C PRO A 288 -9.23 -7.78 0.88
N PHE A 289 -9.20 -6.58 1.46
CA PHE A 289 -10.06 -5.47 1.00
C PHE A 289 -9.34 -4.65 -0.06
N THR A 290 -9.53 -5.04 -1.32
CA THR A 290 -9.05 -4.30 -2.49
C THR A 290 -10.02 -3.17 -2.89
N ARG A 291 -9.59 -2.25 -3.77
CA ARG A 291 -10.47 -1.21 -4.33
C ARG A 291 -11.67 -1.81 -5.05
N GLU A 292 -11.46 -2.88 -5.82
CA GLU A 292 -12.51 -3.63 -6.51
C GLU A 292 -13.53 -4.22 -5.54
N THR A 293 -13.06 -4.79 -4.43
CA THR A 293 -13.93 -5.31 -3.37
C THR A 293 -14.79 -4.19 -2.77
N ARG A 294 -14.19 -3.03 -2.46
CA ARG A 294 -14.93 -1.88 -1.94
C ARG A 294 -15.97 -1.36 -2.94
N ARG A 295 -15.63 -1.22 -4.23
CA ARG A 295 -16.59 -0.84 -5.29
C ARG A 295 -17.78 -1.79 -5.32
N ARG A 296 -17.52 -3.09 -5.24
CA ARG A 296 -18.56 -4.14 -5.25
C ARG A 296 -19.46 -4.03 -4.03
N LEU A 297 -18.88 -3.92 -2.83
CA LEU A 297 -19.63 -3.72 -1.58
C LEU A 297 -20.53 -2.49 -1.67
N VAL A 298 -19.98 -1.32 -1.99
CA VAL A 298 -20.77 -0.08 -2.13
C VAL A 298 -21.91 -0.26 -3.13
N LYS A 299 -21.65 -0.85 -4.31
CA LYS A 299 -22.66 -1.04 -5.35
C LYS A 299 -23.84 -1.92 -4.91
N HIS A 300 -23.59 -2.95 -4.09
CA HIS A 300 -24.58 -3.97 -3.76
C HIS A 300 -25.19 -3.82 -2.35
N SER A 301 -24.47 -3.21 -1.41
CA SER A 301 -24.89 -3.13 0.00
C SER A 301 -25.23 -1.73 0.49
N TRP A 302 -24.98 -0.67 -0.29
CA TRP A 302 -25.30 0.70 0.12
C TRP A 302 -26.68 1.14 -0.40
N ASP A 303 -27.53 1.66 0.51
CA ASP A 303 -28.76 2.38 0.18
C ASP A 303 -28.62 3.82 0.73
N PRO A 304 -28.74 4.88 -0.10
CA PRO A 304 -28.72 6.26 0.36
C PRO A 304 -29.69 6.61 1.50
N LYS A 305 -30.76 5.82 1.69
CA LYS A 305 -31.69 5.98 2.82
C LYS A 305 -31.04 5.73 4.18
N LEU A 306 -29.92 5.01 4.24
CA LEU A 306 -29.16 4.76 5.47
C LEU A 306 -28.22 5.93 5.85
N ALA A 307 -28.07 6.93 4.97
CA ALA A 307 -27.16 8.04 5.20
C ALA A 307 -27.48 8.85 6.47
N PRO A 308 -28.74 9.15 6.83
CA PRO A 308 -29.06 9.85 8.08
C PRO A 308 -28.56 9.11 9.33
N GLU A 309 -28.75 7.80 9.41
CA GLU A 309 -28.31 6.96 10.53
C GLU A 309 -26.79 6.94 10.64
N VAL A 310 -26.08 6.80 9.50
CA VAL A 310 -24.62 6.86 9.46
C VAL A 310 -24.09 8.23 9.87
N ARG A 311 -24.73 9.34 9.48
CA ARG A 311 -24.33 10.69 9.93
C ARG A 311 -24.57 10.91 11.42
N SER A 312 -25.66 10.35 11.97
CA SER A 312 -25.90 10.36 13.41
C SER A 312 -24.81 9.58 14.16
N LEU A 313 -24.45 8.40 13.66
CA LEU A 313 -23.36 7.59 14.20
C LEU A 313 -22.03 8.35 14.14
N ALA A 314 -21.72 8.96 12.99
CA ALA A 314 -20.52 9.75 12.80
C ALA A 314 -20.41 10.90 13.81
N THR A 315 -21.50 11.62 14.06
CA THR A 315 -21.55 12.69 15.08
C THR A 315 -21.24 12.16 16.48
N ASN A 316 -21.78 11.00 16.84
CA ASN A 316 -21.51 10.37 18.14
C ASN A 316 -20.04 9.96 18.30
N TYR A 317 -19.44 9.42 17.23
CA TYR A 317 -18.04 9.01 17.19
C TYR A 317 -17.06 10.20 17.22
N LEU A 318 -17.38 11.28 16.51
CA LEU A 318 -16.60 12.53 16.54
C LEU A 318 -16.56 13.19 17.93
N ALA A 319 -17.57 12.94 18.77
CA ALA A 319 -17.63 13.45 20.13
C ALA A 319 -16.85 12.59 21.16
N GLN A 320 -16.33 11.43 20.76
CA GLN A 320 -15.58 10.55 21.65
C GLN A 320 -14.15 11.04 21.91
N PRO A 321 -13.54 10.69 23.06
CA PRO A 321 -12.15 11.03 23.35
C PRO A 321 -11.14 10.13 22.63
N SER A 322 -11.56 8.98 22.09
CA SER A 322 -10.66 8.03 21.42
C SER A 322 -10.33 8.49 20.00
N ALA A 323 -9.03 8.61 19.68
CA ALA A 323 -8.58 8.94 18.33
C ALA A 323 -9.09 7.94 17.28
N ASP A 324 -9.19 6.66 17.62
CA ASP A 324 -9.72 5.63 16.72
C ASP A 324 -11.21 5.80 16.41
N GLU A 325 -12.00 6.18 17.42
CA GLU A 325 -13.43 6.43 17.24
C GLU A 325 -13.65 7.72 16.45
N VAL A 326 -12.92 8.79 16.77
CA VAL A 326 -12.97 10.04 16.01
C VAL A 326 -12.59 9.82 14.54
N ALA A 327 -11.55 9.03 14.26
CA ALA A 327 -11.14 8.67 12.90
C ALA A 327 -12.23 7.89 12.15
N ALA A 328 -12.92 6.96 12.81
CA ALA A 328 -14.05 6.24 12.22
C ALA A 328 -15.22 7.19 11.92
N GLY A 329 -15.57 8.09 12.84
CA GLY A 329 -16.60 9.11 12.63
C GLY A 329 -16.26 10.06 11.47
N ALA A 330 -15.02 10.53 11.39
CA ALA A 330 -14.53 11.36 10.29
C ALA A 330 -14.63 10.63 8.95
N SER A 331 -14.25 9.35 8.89
CA SER A 331 -14.38 8.52 7.67
C SER A 331 -15.83 8.37 7.21
N MET A 332 -16.78 8.28 8.14
CA MET A 332 -18.21 8.29 7.81
C MET A 332 -18.66 9.64 7.24
N VAL A 333 -18.25 10.76 7.84
CA VAL A 333 -18.55 12.11 7.30
C VAL A 333 -17.95 12.31 5.91
N GLN A 334 -16.73 11.83 5.68
CA GLN A 334 -16.09 11.88 4.38
C GLN A 334 -16.98 11.23 3.29
N CYS A 335 -17.54 10.06 3.59
CA CYS A 335 -18.34 9.32 2.63
C CYS A 335 -19.76 9.89 2.45
N VAL A 336 -20.48 10.17 3.54
CA VAL A 336 -21.93 10.46 3.50
C VAL A 336 -22.35 11.77 4.19
N GLY A 337 -21.39 12.53 4.71
CA GLY A 337 -21.61 13.79 5.39
C GLY A 337 -22.18 14.88 4.49
N THR A 338 -22.79 15.87 5.13
CA THR A 338 -23.31 17.09 4.55
C THR A 338 -22.69 18.30 5.25
N LEU A 339 -23.01 19.51 4.80
CA LEU A 339 -22.51 20.73 5.44
C LEU A 339 -22.95 20.85 6.92
N ALA A 340 -24.02 20.13 7.33
CA ALA A 340 -24.50 20.12 8.70
C ALA A 340 -23.52 19.48 9.69
N GLU A 341 -22.64 18.58 9.23
CA GLU A 341 -21.67 17.89 10.08
C GLU A 341 -20.36 18.68 10.28
N ALA A 342 -20.12 19.74 9.50
CA ALA A 342 -18.88 20.51 9.58
C ALA A 342 -18.56 21.04 10.98
N PRO A 343 -19.51 21.59 11.77
CA PRO A 343 -19.23 22.04 13.13
C PRO A 343 -18.72 20.92 14.06
N ASN A 344 -19.23 19.70 13.90
CA ASN A 344 -18.81 18.55 14.71
C ASN A 344 -17.40 18.09 14.35
N VAL A 345 -17.05 18.10 13.06
CA VAL A 345 -15.70 17.78 12.59
C VAL A 345 -14.69 18.84 13.07
N ILE A 346 -15.04 20.12 12.98
CA ILE A 346 -14.21 21.22 13.48
C ILE A 346 -13.99 21.10 14.99
N ALA A 347 -15.05 20.84 15.77
CA ALA A 347 -14.92 20.65 17.22
C ALA A 347 -14.03 19.45 17.58
N ALA A 348 -14.16 18.33 16.86
CA ALA A 348 -13.30 17.16 17.03
C ALA A 348 -11.83 17.47 16.66
N MET A 349 -11.61 18.27 15.62
CA MET A 349 -10.28 18.71 15.21
C MET A 349 -9.63 19.65 16.24
N ASP A 350 -10.36 20.63 16.78
CA ASP A 350 -9.86 21.46 17.88
C ASP A 350 -9.50 20.61 19.10
N HIS A 351 -10.33 19.62 19.44
CA HIS A 351 -10.03 18.68 20.52
C HIS A 351 -8.75 17.87 20.25
N ALA A 352 -8.57 17.36 19.02
CA ALA A 352 -7.39 16.61 18.61
C ALA A 352 -6.10 17.45 18.58
N LEU A 353 -6.21 18.76 18.29
CA LEU A 353 -5.06 19.68 18.28
C LEU A 353 -4.59 20.06 19.70
N ASN A 354 -5.51 20.14 20.68
CA ASN A 354 -5.18 20.56 22.04
C ASN A 354 -4.01 19.81 22.71
N PRO A 355 -3.96 18.46 22.72
CA PRO A 355 -2.88 17.72 23.38
C PRO A 355 -1.54 17.76 22.64
N LEU A 356 -1.48 18.29 21.41
CA LEU A 356 -0.26 18.34 20.58
C LEU A 356 0.69 19.47 21.01
N VAL A 357 1.05 19.46 22.30
CA VAL A 357 1.98 20.43 22.90
C VAL A 357 3.43 20.00 22.73
N ASN A 358 3.68 18.69 22.61
CA ASN A 358 5.03 18.15 22.50
C ASN A 358 5.45 18.09 21.01
N PRO A 359 6.59 18.68 20.65
CA PRO A 359 7.14 18.56 19.31
C PRO A 359 7.64 17.14 19.03
N ARG A 360 7.55 16.70 17.77
CA ARG A 360 8.17 15.45 17.31
C ARG A 360 9.66 15.63 17.16
N GLN A 361 10.43 14.91 17.98
CA GLN A 361 11.89 15.02 18.10
C GLN A 361 12.57 13.65 18.21
N ASP A 362 11.84 12.59 18.58
CA ASP A 362 12.41 11.25 18.62
C ASP A 362 12.67 10.78 17.18
N PRO A 363 13.83 10.17 16.89
CA PRO A 363 14.09 9.56 15.59
C PRO A 363 13.06 8.53 15.11
N LYS A 364 12.18 8.04 16.01
CA LYS A 364 11.09 7.12 15.72
C LYS A 364 9.75 7.81 15.46
N ASP A 365 9.65 9.11 15.71
CA ASP A 365 8.41 9.86 15.50
C ASP A 365 8.04 9.88 14.01
N ASP A 366 6.77 9.67 13.68
CA ASP A 366 6.27 9.88 12.33
C ASP A 366 6.16 11.38 12.01
N ILE A 367 7.19 11.92 11.35
CA ILE A 367 7.21 13.30 10.86
C ILE A 367 6.72 13.43 9.40
N LEU A 368 6.28 12.32 8.79
CA LEU A 368 5.72 12.30 7.44
C LEU A 368 4.20 12.43 7.44
N ASP A 369 3.53 11.89 8.48
CA ASP A 369 2.08 11.98 8.63
C ASP A 369 1.65 12.97 9.73
N GLN A 370 0.36 13.30 9.74
CA GLN A 370 -0.29 13.99 10.85
C GLN A 370 -0.66 12.97 11.94
N PRO A 371 -0.64 13.35 13.23
CA PRO A 371 -1.08 12.45 14.28
C PRO A 371 -2.56 12.10 14.10
N GLN A 372 -2.91 10.85 14.34
CA GLN A 372 -4.31 10.42 14.36
C GLN A 372 -5.09 11.21 15.43
N PRO A 373 -6.32 11.68 15.18
CA PRO A 373 -7.17 11.46 13.99
C PRO A 373 -7.17 12.60 12.95
N LEU A 374 -6.15 13.46 12.94
CA LEU A 374 -6.18 14.69 12.12
C LEU A 374 -6.27 14.40 10.62
N ARG A 375 -5.61 13.35 10.14
CA ARG A 375 -5.65 12.97 8.73
C ARG A 375 -7.08 12.66 8.25
N GLU A 376 -7.82 11.86 9.02
CA GLU A 376 -9.19 11.51 8.71
C GLU A 376 -10.12 12.72 8.83
N LEU A 377 -9.90 13.58 9.83
CA LEU A 377 -10.67 14.82 10.02
C LEU A 377 -10.45 15.81 8.86
N ILE A 378 -9.20 16.00 8.40
CA ILE A 378 -8.89 16.81 7.21
C ILE A 378 -9.56 16.20 5.98
N SER A 379 -9.47 14.88 5.80
CA SER A 379 -10.09 14.18 4.67
C SER A 379 -11.62 14.33 4.64
N ALA A 380 -12.26 14.31 5.82
CA ALA A 380 -13.69 14.61 5.98
C ALA A 380 -14.01 16.05 5.58
N MET A 381 -13.19 17.01 6.03
CA MET A 381 -13.36 18.43 5.68
C MET A 381 -13.10 18.70 4.20
N ASP A 382 -12.17 18.00 3.55
CA ASP A 382 -11.94 18.09 2.10
C ASP A 382 -13.16 17.60 1.32
N ALA A 383 -13.80 16.51 1.77
CA ALA A 383 -15.05 16.03 1.16
C ALA A 383 -16.22 17.02 1.35
N LEU A 384 -16.26 17.76 2.47
CA LEU A 384 -17.22 18.85 2.69
C LEU A 384 -16.87 20.09 1.87
N HIS A 385 -15.59 20.41 1.71
CA HIS A 385 -15.11 21.50 0.87
C HIS A 385 -15.49 21.28 -0.60
N GLY A 386 -15.36 20.04 -1.09
CA GLY A 386 -15.86 19.63 -2.41
C GLY A 386 -17.39 19.75 -2.57
N LYS A 387 -18.13 19.91 -1.47
CA LYS A 387 -19.58 20.21 -1.42
C LYS A 387 -19.86 21.70 -1.17
N ASN A 388 -18.88 22.57 -1.40
CA ASN A 388 -18.90 24.02 -1.19
C ASN A 388 -18.96 24.45 0.29
N TYR A 389 -18.44 23.65 1.22
CA TYR A 389 -18.12 24.16 2.54
C TYR A 389 -16.90 25.09 2.47
N GLU A 390 -16.95 26.25 3.09
CA GLU A 390 -15.83 27.19 3.16
C GLU A 390 -15.61 27.65 4.60
N VAL A 391 -14.35 27.84 4.97
CA VAL A 391 -13.99 28.60 6.17
C VAL A 391 -13.82 30.05 5.75
N HIS A 392 -14.60 30.94 6.35
CA HIS A 392 -14.54 32.35 6.02
C HIS A 392 -13.30 32.99 6.65
N GLU A 393 -12.39 33.48 5.81
CA GLU A 393 -11.14 34.14 6.21
C GLU A 393 -11.34 35.30 7.22
N GLY A 394 -12.47 36.01 7.12
CA GLY A 394 -12.83 37.09 8.05
C GLY A 394 -13.42 36.63 9.39
N ALA A 395 -13.69 35.34 9.55
CA ALA A 395 -14.38 34.77 10.71
C ALA A 395 -13.72 33.45 11.20
N LEU A 396 -12.40 33.31 11.01
CA LEU A 396 -11.65 32.17 11.55
C LEU A 396 -11.72 32.18 13.09
N ASN A 397 -12.22 31.08 13.64
CA ASN A 397 -12.41 30.85 15.06
C ASN A 397 -11.90 29.45 15.44
N GLY A 398 -10.97 29.38 16.38
CA GLY A 398 -10.30 28.13 16.74
C GLY A 398 -9.15 27.78 15.80
N GLU A 399 -8.35 26.81 16.20
CA GLU A 399 -7.14 26.44 15.47
C GLU A 399 -7.45 25.51 14.30
N ALA A 400 -8.48 24.66 14.43
CA ALA A 400 -8.96 23.82 13.35
C ALA A 400 -9.31 24.61 12.08
N GLN A 401 -10.01 25.74 12.22
CA GLN A 401 -10.36 26.56 11.05
C GLN A 401 -9.13 27.23 10.41
N ILE A 402 -8.11 27.59 11.20
CA ILE A 402 -6.85 28.14 10.69
C ILE A 402 -6.07 27.07 9.94
N LEU A 403 -5.99 25.86 10.49
CA LEU A 403 -5.39 24.70 9.83
C LEU A 403 -6.06 24.43 8.48
N LEU A 404 -7.39 24.35 8.45
CA LEU A 404 -8.16 24.09 7.22
C LEU A 404 -7.99 25.21 6.19
N TYR A 405 -7.99 26.46 6.63
CA TYR A 405 -7.74 27.62 5.76
C TYR A 405 -6.39 27.51 5.05
N PHE A 406 -5.32 27.20 5.78
CA PHE A 406 -4.00 27.01 5.17
C PHE A 406 -3.92 25.77 4.27
N HIS A 407 -4.48 24.64 4.73
CA HIS A 407 -4.51 23.38 3.97
C HIS A 407 -5.19 23.54 2.61
N TRP A 408 -6.35 24.22 2.55
CA TRP A 408 -7.04 24.44 1.28
C TRP A 408 -6.30 25.42 0.38
N LEU A 409 -5.64 26.45 0.93
CA LEU A 409 -4.81 27.36 0.15
C LEU A 409 -3.59 26.68 -0.47
N ALA A 410 -2.99 25.69 0.20
CA ALA A 410 -1.85 24.94 -0.33
C ALA A 410 -2.20 24.24 -1.67
N ASN A 411 -3.46 23.85 -1.86
CA ASN A 411 -3.96 23.23 -3.09
C ASN A 411 -4.51 24.23 -4.12
N GLN A 412 -4.50 25.54 -3.81
CA GLN A 412 -4.98 26.59 -4.70
C GLN A 412 -3.82 27.32 -5.39
N SER A 413 -4.03 27.66 -6.66
CA SER A 413 -3.10 28.52 -7.40
C SER A 413 -3.02 29.93 -6.78
N PRO A 414 -1.85 30.60 -6.82
CA PRO A 414 -1.74 32.00 -6.42
C PRO A 414 -2.67 32.92 -7.25
N PRO A 415 -2.96 34.15 -6.78
CA PRO A 415 -2.34 34.87 -5.66
C PRO A 415 -2.89 34.50 -4.29
N ARG A 416 -2.17 34.89 -3.23
CA ARG A 416 -2.68 34.92 -1.85
C ARG A 416 -3.17 36.32 -1.51
N SER A 417 -4.15 36.42 -0.62
CA SER A 417 -4.67 37.70 -0.11
C SER A 417 -3.68 38.35 0.86
N ASP A 418 -3.82 39.66 1.11
CA ASP A 418 -3.08 40.34 2.19
C ASP A 418 -3.42 39.73 3.55
N ARG A 419 -4.66 39.31 3.71
CA ARG A 419 -5.18 38.69 4.92
C ARG A 419 -4.58 37.30 5.19
N TRP A 420 -4.22 36.55 4.15
CA TRP A 420 -3.42 35.33 4.30
C TRP A 420 -2.08 35.64 4.98
N LEU A 421 -1.38 36.68 4.53
CA LEU A 421 -0.08 37.06 5.10
C LEU A 421 -0.21 37.52 6.56
N GLU A 422 -1.27 38.27 6.88
CA GLU A 422 -1.60 38.61 8.28
C GLU A 422 -1.83 37.35 9.13
N THR A 423 -2.55 36.37 8.58
CA THR A 423 -2.86 35.10 9.26
C THR A 423 -1.59 34.26 9.47
N VAL A 424 -0.70 34.18 8.47
CA VAL A 424 0.62 33.52 8.61
C VAL A 424 1.44 34.20 9.71
N LYS A 425 1.49 35.53 9.75
CA LYS A 425 2.23 36.28 10.78
C LYS A 425 1.65 36.07 12.18
N ALA A 426 0.33 36.03 12.31
CA ALA A 426 -0.34 35.90 13.59
C ALA A 426 -0.23 34.48 14.18
N PHE A 427 -0.42 33.45 13.34
CA PHE A 427 -0.62 32.08 13.80
C PHE A 427 0.53 31.14 13.41
N GLY A 428 1.18 31.36 12.28
CA GLY A 428 2.27 30.50 11.78
C GLY A 428 3.40 30.25 12.80
N PRO A 429 3.86 31.24 13.60
CA PRO A 429 4.92 31.00 14.58
C PRO A 429 4.52 30.21 15.83
N ASN A 430 3.26 30.32 16.28
CA ASN A 430 2.84 29.96 17.65
C ASN A 430 1.72 28.92 17.72
N SER A 431 1.07 28.57 16.61
CA SER A 431 0.07 27.49 16.55
C SER A 431 0.71 26.12 16.76
N LYS A 432 -0.08 25.06 16.94
CA LYS A 432 0.39 23.67 16.98
C LYS A 432 1.05 23.27 15.68
N PHE A 433 1.90 22.24 15.74
CA PHE A 433 2.72 21.86 14.60
C PHE A 433 1.93 21.53 13.31
N PRO A 434 0.72 20.91 13.33
CA PRO A 434 -0.04 20.67 12.11
C PRO A 434 -0.37 21.98 11.38
N THR A 435 -0.80 22.99 12.14
CA THR A 435 -1.13 24.32 11.64
C THR A 435 0.11 25.04 11.12
N ARG A 436 1.27 24.88 11.77
CA ARG A 436 2.55 25.45 11.29
C ARG A 436 3.01 24.80 9.98
N VAL A 437 2.84 23.48 9.84
CA VAL A 437 3.09 22.75 8.59
C VAL A 437 2.19 23.30 7.48
N ALA A 438 0.87 23.34 7.71
CA ALA A 438 -0.06 23.85 6.71
C ALA A 438 0.23 25.32 6.33
N ALA A 439 0.62 26.16 7.29
CA ALA A 439 1.02 27.55 7.03
C ALA A 439 2.21 27.63 6.06
N LEU A 440 3.24 26.78 6.24
CA LEU A 440 4.38 26.66 5.32
C LEU A 440 3.94 26.17 3.94
N GLU A 441 3.11 25.14 3.87
CA GLU A 441 2.60 24.58 2.61
C GLU A 441 1.72 25.55 1.83
N SER A 442 1.05 26.47 2.53
CA SER A 442 0.20 27.50 1.91
C SER A 442 1.00 28.60 1.19
N ILE A 443 2.31 28.70 1.42
CA ILE A 443 3.18 29.71 0.81
C ILE A 443 3.24 29.50 -0.72
N PRO A 444 2.91 30.51 -1.54
CA PRO A 444 2.90 30.35 -2.99
C PRO A 444 4.32 30.30 -3.56
N GLU A 445 4.44 29.75 -4.77
CA GLU A 445 5.64 29.85 -5.61
C GLU A 445 5.42 30.96 -6.67
N PRO A 446 6.33 31.94 -6.83
CA PRO A 446 7.60 32.11 -6.10
C PRO A 446 7.40 32.59 -4.65
N LEU A 447 8.39 32.28 -3.79
CA LEU A 447 8.39 32.64 -2.37
C LEU A 447 8.29 34.17 -2.18
N PRO A 448 7.25 34.69 -1.50
CA PRO A 448 7.16 36.11 -1.16
C PRO A 448 8.28 36.55 -0.21
N VAL A 449 8.81 37.76 -0.42
CA VAL A 449 9.94 38.30 0.36
C VAL A 449 9.58 38.39 1.85
N GLU A 450 8.33 38.72 2.15
CA GLU A 450 7.78 38.83 3.49
C GLU A 450 7.76 37.49 4.24
N CYS A 451 7.84 36.36 3.53
CA CYS A 451 7.85 35.02 4.11
C CYS A 451 9.26 34.46 4.34
N ILE A 452 10.33 35.11 3.83
CA ILE A 452 11.70 34.59 3.94
C ILE A 452 12.09 34.36 5.40
N GLU A 453 11.89 35.36 6.27
CA GLU A 453 12.26 35.25 7.69
C GLU A 453 11.37 34.25 8.43
N PHE A 454 10.10 34.12 8.04
CA PHE A 454 9.24 33.08 8.59
C PHE A 454 9.79 31.68 8.28
N VAL A 455 10.10 31.40 7.01
CA VAL A 455 10.68 30.10 6.58
C VAL A 455 12.03 29.86 7.28
N LYS A 456 12.92 30.86 7.34
CA LYS A 456 14.21 30.73 8.06
C LYS A 456 14.01 30.35 9.51
N SER A 457 13.07 30.99 10.22
CA SER A 457 12.79 30.66 11.62
C SER A 457 12.28 29.23 11.81
N ARG A 458 11.61 28.66 10.79
CA ARG A 458 11.05 27.30 10.84
C ARG A 458 12.08 26.21 10.54
N LEU A 459 13.23 26.55 9.96
CA LEU A 459 14.37 25.63 9.82
C LEU A 459 15.00 25.24 11.17
N SER A 460 14.64 25.93 12.25
CA SER A 460 15.00 25.57 13.62
C SER A 460 13.77 25.39 14.50
N ASP A 461 12.62 25.03 13.91
CA ASP A 461 11.41 24.73 14.66
C ASP A 461 11.64 23.50 15.55
N PRO A 462 11.15 23.50 16.80
CA PRO A 462 11.32 22.36 17.69
C PRO A 462 10.65 21.09 17.17
N ASP A 463 9.60 21.17 16.33
CA ASP A 463 9.00 20.01 15.67
C ASP A 463 9.72 19.69 14.35
N LEU A 464 10.28 18.49 14.24
CA LEU A 464 11.08 18.10 13.08
C LEU A 464 10.25 17.97 11.79
N GLY A 465 8.93 17.76 11.87
CA GLY A 465 8.05 17.79 10.70
C GLY A 465 7.81 19.20 10.16
N VAL A 466 7.74 20.20 11.04
CA VAL A 466 7.73 21.62 10.64
C VAL A 466 9.07 22.00 10.00
N CYS A 467 10.18 21.60 10.62
CA CYS A 467 11.53 21.83 10.08
C CYS A 467 11.70 21.19 8.69
N ARG A 468 11.21 19.95 8.52
CA ARG A 468 11.20 19.24 7.25
C ARG A 468 10.43 20.02 6.17
N THR A 469 9.21 20.44 6.49
CA THR A 469 8.38 21.22 5.56
C THR A 469 9.04 22.55 5.18
N ALA A 470 9.71 23.21 6.13
CA ALA A 470 10.48 24.42 5.88
C ALA A 470 11.66 24.17 4.92
N CYS A 471 12.35 23.03 5.03
CA CYS A 471 13.37 22.61 4.06
C CYS A 471 12.78 22.49 2.64
N THR A 472 11.60 21.86 2.49
CA THR A 472 10.93 21.72 1.20
C THR A 472 10.63 23.10 0.57
N VAL A 473 10.03 24.01 1.34
CA VAL A 473 9.70 25.38 0.87
C VAL A 473 10.97 26.15 0.51
N ALA A 474 11.99 26.10 1.36
CA ALA A 474 13.28 26.73 1.09
C ALA A 474 13.93 26.20 -0.19
N GLY A 475 13.95 24.87 -0.39
CA GLY A 475 14.49 24.25 -1.60
C GLY A 475 13.75 24.66 -2.87
N LYS A 476 12.42 24.76 -2.82
CA LYS A 476 11.59 25.21 -3.95
C LYS A 476 11.78 26.68 -4.30
N SER A 477 12.10 27.53 -3.31
CA SER A 477 12.28 28.97 -3.52
C SER A 477 13.46 29.33 -4.42
N GLY A 478 14.50 28.48 -4.46
CA GLY A 478 15.76 28.79 -5.14
C GLY A 478 16.64 29.84 -4.42
N ASP A 479 16.20 30.37 -3.27
CA ASP A 479 16.93 31.40 -2.52
C ASP A 479 18.11 30.79 -1.74
N LYS A 480 19.33 31.11 -2.19
CA LYS A 480 20.58 30.59 -1.61
C LYS A 480 20.82 31.04 -0.17
N THR A 481 20.08 32.02 0.36
CA THR A 481 20.20 32.42 1.77
C THR A 481 19.79 31.31 2.73
N PHE A 482 18.98 30.33 2.28
CA PHE A 482 18.62 29.15 3.07
C PHE A 482 19.68 28.05 3.09
N LEU A 483 20.65 28.07 2.17
CA LEU A 483 21.59 26.96 2.00
C LEU A 483 22.41 26.70 3.26
N LYS A 484 22.91 27.76 3.92
CA LYS A 484 23.73 27.61 5.12
C LYS A 484 22.93 26.99 6.29
N PRO A 485 21.75 27.51 6.69
CA PRO A 485 20.91 26.85 7.69
C PRO A 485 20.56 25.39 7.37
N ILE A 486 20.31 25.07 6.10
CA ILE A 486 20.02 23.68 5.70
C ILE A 486 21.24 22.77 5.85
N LEU A 487 22.45 23.23 5.51
CA LEU A 487 23.67 22.47 5.75
C LEU A 487 23.93 22.28 7.24
N GLU A 488 23.58 23.25 8.09
CA GLU A 488 23.65 23.12 9.55
C GLU A 488 22.72 22.01 10.05
N ILE A 489 21.47 21.93 9.55
CA ILE A 489 20.55 20.81 9.84
C ILE A 489 21.21 19.47 9.50
N ILE A 490 21.79 19.34 8.30
CA ILE A 490 22.45 18.08 7.88
C ILE A 490 23.64 17.75 8.79
N ALA A 491 24.35 18.77 9.27
CA ALA A 491 25.50 18.60 10.15
C ALA A 491 25.11 18.17 11.58
N THR A 492 23.92 18.53 12.07
CA THR A 492 23.57 18.36 13.50
C THR A 492 22.42 17.39 13.76
N GLU A 493 21.44 17.28 12.87
CA GLU A 493 20.24 16.48 13.10
C GLU A 493 20.48 14.98 12.89
N HIS A 494 19.61 14.15 13.47
CA HIS A 494 19.73 12.68 13.39
C HIS A 494 18.48 11.99 12.83
N HIS A 495 17.45 12.77 12.48
CA HIS A 495 16.20 12.23 11.97
C HIS A 495 16.30 12.00 10.45
N GLU A 496 16.26 10.73 10.01
CA GLU A 496 16.52 10.35 8.62
C GLU A 496 15.61 11.04 7.59
N TRP A 497 14.29 11.10 7.86
CA TRP A 497 13.34 11.77 6.96
C TRP A 497 13.59 13.29 6.82
N LEU A 498 13.97 13.98 7.91
CA LEU A 498 14.36 15.39 7.84
C LEU A 498 15.64 15.54 7.02
N LEU A 499 16.65 14.71 7.27
CA LEU A 499 17.93 14.78 6.58
C LEU A 499 17.82 14.49 5.08
N GLY A 500 16.91 13.58 4.69
CA GLY A 500 16.57 13.33 3.30
C GLY A 500 16.01 14.58 2.61
N GLU A 501 15.02 15.23 3.23
CA GLU A 501 14.41 16.46 2.69
C GLU A 501 15.39 17.64 2.67
N ALA A 502 16.17 17.83 3.74
CA ALA A 502 17.21 18.85 3.82
C ALA A 502 18.27 18.67 2.73
N SER A 503 18.64 17.42 2.42
CA SER A 503 19.59 17.12 1.34
C SER A 503 19.03 17.48 -0.03
N GLU A 504 17.77 17.14 -0.31
CA GLU A 504 17.12 17.53 -1.57
C GLU A 504 16.97 19.05 -1.69
N ALA A 505 16.64 19.73 -0.60
CA ALA A 505 16.61 21.19 -0.56
C ALA A 505 17.99 21.80 -0.83
N ALA A 506 19.05 21.33 -0.17
CA ALA A 506 20.41 21.78 -0.40
C ALA A 506 20.86 21.56 -1.86
N LYS A 507 20.49 20.43 -2.48
CA LYS A 507 20.78 20.17 -3.91
C LYS A 507 20.11 21.22 -4.80
N LYS A 508 18.81 21.49 -4.59
CA LYS A 508 18.06 22.51 -5.36
C LYS A 508 18.65 23.92 -5.21
N LEU A 509 19.20 24.23 -4.04
CA LEU A 509 19.87 25.51 -3.75
C LEU A 509 21.33 25.57 -4.24
N GLY A 510 21.82 24.53 -4.89
CA GLY A 510 23.19 24.48 -5.44
C GLY A 510 24.27 24.21 -4.39
N GLY A 511 23.95 23.43 -3.34
CA GLY A 511 24.88 23.06 -2.28
C GLY A 511 26.15 22.35 -2.77
N GLY A 512 26.05 21.60 -3.88
CA GLY A 512 27.19 21.02 -4.59
C GLY A 512 28.23 20.39 -3.68
N PHE A 513 29.46 20.92 -3.73
CA PHE A 513 30.57 20.47 -2.89
C PHE A 513 30.29 20.59 -1.38
N ALA A 514 29.68 21.69 -0.91
CA ALA A 514 29.46 21.91 0.52
C ALA A 514 28.51 20.87 1.12
N LEU A 515 27.52 20.41 0.35
CA LEU A 515 26.64 19.32 0.76
C LEU A 515 27.40 18.00 0.89
N LEU A 516 28.23 17.66 -0.09
CA LEU A 516 29.04 16.44 -0.06
C LEU A 516 30.03 16.46 1.10
N ASP A 517 30.68 17.60 1.33
CA ASP A 517 31.64 17.77 2.43
C ASP A 517 30.95 17.59 3.80
N THR A 518 29.75 18.15 3.96
CA THR A 518 28.93 17.98 5.17
C THR A 518 28.56 16.52 5.39
N TRP A 519 28.12 15.81 4.34
CA TRP A 519 27.78 14.39 4.43
C TRP A 519 29.00 13.50 4.71
N ALA A 520 30.16 13.84 4.16
CA ALA A 520 31.40 13.12 4.47
C ALA A 520 31.67 13.15 5.97
N ASP A 521 31.50 14.29 6.64
CA ASP A 521 31.69 14.40 8.10
C ASP A 521 30.70 13.51 8.89
N ARG A 522 29.49 13.26 8.36
CA ARG A 522 28.49 12.35 8.97
C ARG A 522 28.81 10.87 8.82
N LEU A 523 29.80 10.46 8.03
CA LEU A 523 30.17 9.04 7.89
C LEU A 523 30.62 8.38 9.21
N THR A 524 31.01 9.16 10.22
CA THR A 524 31.36 8.63 11.54
C THR A 524 30.16 8.22 12.40
N ASP A 525 28.97 8.69 12.03
CA ASP A 525 27.72 8.42 12.73
C ASP A 525 27.26 6.98 12.49
N GLU A 526 26.97 6.25 13.56
CA GLU A 526 26.56 4.84 13.47
C GLU A 526 25.24 4.63 12.75
N LYS A 527 24.30 5.56 12.92
CA LYS A 527 22.96 5.41 12.36
C LYS A 527 22.87 6.03 10.97
N LEU A 528 23.67 7.05 10.70
CA LEU A 528 23.53 7.84 9.46
C LEU A 528 24.56 7.57 8.38
N TYR A 529 25.62 6.79 8.63
CA TYR A 529 26.65 6.58 7.60
C TYR A 529 26.07 5.97 6.30
N GLY A 530 25.00 5.17 6.39
CA GLY A 530 24.29 4.65 5.23
C GLY A 530 23.70 5.77 4.36
N LEU A 531 22.95 6.68 4.98
CA LEU A 531 22.38 7.86 4.32
C LEU A 531 23.46 8.83 3.80
N ALA A 532 24.57 8.96 4.52
CA ALA A 532 25.73 9.73 4.10
C ALA A 532 26.36 9.15 2.82
N LEU A 533 26.56 7.82 2.76
CA LEU A 533 27.06 7.14 1.56
C LEU A 533 26.09 7.31 0.38
N ASP A 534 24.78 7.21 0.63
CA ASP A 534 23.75 7.41 -0.40
C ASP A 534 23.78 8.83 -0.99
N SER A 535 24.16 9.82 -0.18
CA SER A 535 24.37 11.20 -0.64
C SER A 535 25.69 11.39 -1.38
N LEU A 536 26.78 10.81 -0.88
CA LEU A 536 28.12 10.92 -1.45
C LEU A 536 28.25 10.24 -2.81
N GLN A 537 27.66 9.04 -2.96
CA GLN A 537 27.70 8.29 -4.21
C GLN A 537 27.02 9.02 -5.38
N THR A 538 26.21 10.06 -5.12
CA THR A 538 25.60 10.85 -6.19
C THR A 538 26.63 11.54 -7.07
N VAL A 539 27.89 11.67 -6.64
CA VAL A 539 29.01 12.15 -7.47
C VAL A 539 29.46 11.13 -8.53
N ILE A 540 28.92 9.91 -8.51
CA ILE A 540 29.32 8.80 -9.35
C ILE A 540 28.25 8.51 -10.41
N GLU A 541 28.67 8.37 -11.65
CA GLU A 541 27.83 8.01 -12.79
C GLU A 541 27.90 6.50 -13.07
N GLY A 542 26.74 5.88 -13.29
CA GLY A 542 26.65 4.49 -13.74
C GLY A 542 26.46 3.44 -12.62
N LEU A 543 26.21 3.88 -11.39
CA LEU A 543 25.80 2.96 -10.32
C LEU A 543 24.36 2.46 -10.51
N PRO A 544 24.08 1.17 -10.30
CA PRO A 544 22.72 0.66 -10.27
C PRO A 544 22.00 1.12 -8.99
N GLY A 545 20.67 1.14 -9.03
CA GLY A 545 19.86 1.67 -7.92
C GLY A 545 19.91 0.85 -6.62
N SER A 546 20.42 -0.39 -6.65
CA SER A 546 20.53 -1.25 -5.47
C SER A 546 21.99 -1.59 -5.16
N SER A 547 22.36 -1.45 -3.90
CA SER A 547 23.63 -1.90 -3.34
C SER A 547 23.42 -3.03 -2.32
N SER A 548 24.35 -3.97 -2.24
CA SER A 548 24.56 -4.86 -1.09
C SER A 548 25.62 -4.29 -0.15
N GLY A 549 25.73 -4.80 1.08
CA GLY A 549 26.80 -4.39 1.99
C GLY A 549 26.54 -4.75 3.44
N ARG A 550 27.56 -4.55 4.28
CA ARG A 550 27.47 -4.76 5.72
C ARG A 550 26.97 -3.50 6.42
N THR A 551 26.00 -3.67 7.31
CA THR A 551 25.45 -2.57 8.11
C THR A 551 26.13 -2.42 9.48
N ASP A 552 27.05 -3.32 9.84
CA ASP A 552 27.68 -3.44 11.15
C ASP A 552 29.15 -2.95 11.15
N LEU A 553 29.38 -1.75 10.59
CA LEU A 553 30.72 -1.16 10.62
C LEU A 553 31.14 -0.77 12.04
N SER A 554 32.40 -1.01 12.37
CA SER A 554 33.01 -0.45 13.58
C SER A 554 33.23 1.06 13.45
N ARG A 555 33.41 1.75 14.57
CA ARG A 555 33.72 3.18 14.58
C ARG A 555 35.01 3.51 13.81
N SER A 556 36.05 2.67 13.91
CA SER A 556 37.31 2.88 13.19
C SER A 556 37.14 2.75 11.67
N GLU A 557 36.35 1.78 11.21
CA GLU A 557 35.99 1.65 9.80
C GLU A 557 35.22 2.86 9.29
N ARG A 558 34.25 3.35 10.05
CA ARG A 558 33.51 4.58 9.73
C ARG A 558 34.41 5.83 9.65
N ILE A 559 35.39 5.95 10.55
CA ILE A 559 36.39 7.03 10.51
C ILE A 559 37.27 6.91 9.27
N ALA A 560 37.68 5.70 8.90
CA ALA A 560 38.46 5.47 7.68
C ALA A 560 37.67 5.89 6.43
N LEU A 561 36.39 5.47 6.32
CA LEU A 561 35.51 5.90 5.23
C LEU A 561 35.41 7.43 5.13
N ARG A 562 35.18 8.12 6.26
CA ARG A 562 35.16 9.60 6.27
C ARG A 562 36.46 10.16 5.71
N ASN A 563 37.60 9.70 6.20
CA ASN A 563 38.89 10.27 5.82
C ASN A 563 39.18 10.06 4.33
N GLU A 564 38.84 8.89 3.78
CA GLU A 564 38.95 8.60 2.35
C GLU A 564 38.06 9.52 1.51
N TRP A 565 36.79 9.68 1.91
CA TRP A 565 35.87 10.61 1.24
C TRP A 565 36.34 12.06 1.32
N LYS A 566 36.79 12.54 2.49
CA LYS A 566 37.31 13.92 2.63
C LYS A 566 38.56 14.14 1.77
N SER A 567 39.44 13.14 1.68
CA SER A 567 40.62 13.18 0.80
C SER A 567 40.21 13.27 -0.68
N PHE A 568 39.29 12.40 -1.11
CA PHE A 568 38.75 12.41 -2.47
C PHE A 568 38.09 13.75 -2.81
N LEU A 569 37.17 14.22 -1.95
CA LEU A 569 36.47 15.49 -2.15
C LEU A 569 37.47 16.65 -2.25
N SER A 570 38.44 16.74 -1.33
CA SER A 570 39.47 17.79 -1.33
C SER A 570 40.28 17.80 -2.64
N LYS A 571 40.76 16.63 -3.07
CA LYS A 571 41.55 16.47 -4.30
C LYS A 571 40.76 16.84 -5.56
N HIS A 572 39.46 16.58 -5.57
CA HIS A 572 38.59 16.75 -6.73
C HIS A 572 37.62 17.94 -6.60
N ALA A 573 37.90 18.87 -5.69
CA ALA A 573 36.96 19.91 -5.31
C ALA A 573 36.53 20.80 -6.49
N ASP A 574 37.47 21.22 -7.33
CA ASP A 574 37.18 22.10 -8.48
C ASP A 574 36.38 21.39 -9.57
N GLU A 575 36.68 20.11 -9.79
CA GLU A 575 35.93 19.28 -10.74
C GLU A 575 34.48 19.06 -10.27
N ILE A 576 34.29 18.79 -8.98
CA ILE A 576 32.96 18.62 -8.37
C ILE A 576 32.17 19.94 -8.41
N ARG A 577 32.82 21.07 -8.12
CA ARG A 577 32.20 22.40 -8.25
C ARG A 577 31.80 22.72 -9.68
N ALA A 578 32.56 22.24 -10.66
CA ALA A 578 32.22 22.32 -12.08
C ALA A 578 31.13 21.32 -12.51
N GLY A 579 30.60 20.51 -11.59
CA GLY A 579 29.52 19.56 -11.85
C GLY A 579 29.98 18.21 -12.41
N LYS A 580 31.30 17.92 -12.41
CA LYS A 580 31.82 16.62 -12.88
C LYS A 580 31.23 15.48 -12.06
N LYS A 581 30.77 14.44 -12.76
CA LYS A 581 30.49 13.12 -12.20
C LYS A 581 31.60 12.15 -12.59
N PHE A 582 31.96 11.25 -11.68
CA PHE A 582 33.02 10.26 -11.89
C PHE A 582 32.38 8.96 -12.35
N LYS A 583 32.84 8.38 -13.46
CA LYS A 583 32.31 7.10 -13.92
C LYS A 583 32.80 5.98 -13.02
N VAL A 584 32.04 4.88 -12.89
CA VAL A 584 32.43 3.71 -12.07
C VAL A 584 33.83 3.14 -12.39
N ASN A 585 34.38 3.40 -13.58
CA ASN A 585 35.73 3.00 -13.99
C ASN A 585 36.80 4.11 -13.86
N ASP A 586 36.45 5.24 -13.26
CA ASP A 586 37.40 6.35 -13.03
C ASP A 586 38.43 5.93 -11.96
N PRO A 587 39.74 6.03 -12.24
CA PRO A 587 40.79 5.60 -11.30
C PRO A 587 40.83 6.44 -10.01
N ALA A 588 40.13 7.57 -9.95
CA ALA A 588 39.96 8.34 -8.73
C ALA A 588 39.03 7.65 -7.71
N LEU A 589 38.16 6.73 -8.16
CA LEU A 589 37.26 5.97 -7.30
C LEU A 589 37.95 4.68 -6.82
N THR A 590 38.30 4.62 -5.54
CA THR A 590 38.93 3.45 -4.93
C THR A 590 37.92 2.65 -4.10
N PRO A 591 38.13 1.33 -3.91
CA PRO A 591 37.29 0.53 -3.00
C PRO A 591 37.22 1.10 -1.57
N ALA A 592 38.26 1.84 -1.14
CA ALA A 592 38.35 2.43 0.18
C ALA A 592 37.26 3.48 0.47
N LEU A 593 36.65 4.08 -0.57
CA LEU A 593 35.51 4.99 -0.41
C LEU A 593 34.25 4.28 0.12
N PHE A 594 34.15 2.96 -0.06
CA PHE A 594 32.96 2.19 0.33
C PHE A 594 33.27 1.13 1.39
N GLY A 595 34.52 0.65 1.44
CA GLY A 595 34.91 -0.45 2.30
C GLY A 595 33.98 -1.65 2.12
N ARG A 596 33.56 -2.26 3.23
CA ARG A 596 32.54 -3.32 3.23
C ARG A 596 31.10 -2.81 3.37
N ALA A 597 30.90 -1.50 3.39
CA ALA A 597 29.60 -0.86 3.62
C ALA A 597 28.66 -1.00 2.42
N ARG A 598 29.23 -0.95 1.21
CA ARG A 598 28.50 -0.93 -0.05
C ARG A 598 29.25 -1.68 -1.14
N SER A 599 28.51 -2.43 -1.94
CA SER A 599 28.91 -3.03 -3.20
C SER A 599 27.71 -3.09 -4.14
N TRP A 600 27.97 -3.12 -5.44
CA TRP A 600 26.97 -3.12 -6.50
C TRP A 600 27.27 -4.24 -7.47
N GLN A 601 26.23 -4.81 -8.07
CA GLN A 601 26.37 -5.67 -9.24
C GLN A 601 26.10 -4.84 -10.49
N LEU A 602 27.14 -4.59 -11.27
CA LEU A 602 27.04 -3.81 -12.50
C LEU A 602 26.23 -4.56 -13.58
N PRO A 603 25.71 -3.89 -14.63
CA PRO A 603 24.93 -4.54 -15.69
C PRO A 603 25.64 -5.69 -16.41
N ASN A 604 26.96 -5.73 -16.38
CA ASN A 604 27.79 -6.82 -16.91
C ASN A 604 27.94 -8.00 -15.93
N GLY A 605 27.21 -7.99 -14.82
CA GLY A 605 27.23 -9.02 -13.77
C GLY A 605 28.40 -8.92 -12.79
N LYS A 606 29.36 -8.01 -12.99
CA LYS A 606 30.55 -7.90 -12.13
C LYS A 606 30.27 -7.09 -10.86
N PRO A 607 30.84 -7.49 -9.70
CA PRO A 607 30.77 -6.68 -8.50
C PRO A 607 31.64 -5.42 -8.63
N TRP A 608 31.22 -4.35 -7.97
CA TRP A 608 31.98 -3.10 -7.83
C TRP A 608 31.72 -2.48 -6.44
N PRO A 609 32.70 -1.85 -5.80
CA PRO A 609 34.11 -1.87 -6.15
C PRO A 609 34.69 -3.29 -6.04
N ILE A 610 35.62 -3.65 -6.93
CA ILE A 610 36.28 -4.96 -6.90
C ILE A 610 37.21 -4.97 -5.68
N THR A 611 37.06 -5.96 -4.79
CA THR A 611 37.96 -6.09 -3.64
C THR A 611 39.34 -6.61 -4.07
N GLU A 612 40.39 -6.37 -3.27
CA GLU A 612 41.71 -6.96 -3.53
C GLU A 612 41.63 -8.51 -3.57
N GLU A 613 40.77 -9.12 -2.74
CA GLU A 613 40.53 -10.56 -2.78
C GLU A 613 39.91 -11.03 -4.11
N GLU A 614 38.98 -10.27 -4.68
CA GLU A 614 38.37 -10.58 -5.98
C GLU A 614 39.31 -10.33 -7.16
N MET A 615 40.15 -9.29 -7.09
CA MET A 615 41.23 -9.08 -8.07
C MET A 615 42.24 -10.24 -8.07
N ASN A 616 42.43 -10.89 -6.92
CA ASN A 616 43.37 -11.99 -6.74
C ASN A 616 42.74 -13.38 -7.01
N LYS A 617 41.43 -13.48 -7.30
CA LYS A 617 40.83 -14.75 -7.72
C LYS A 617 41.27 -15.09 -9.15
N PRO A 618 41.75 -16.32 -9.41
CA PRO A 618 42.06 -16.75 -10.78
C PRO A 618 40.77 -16.69 -11.63
N PRO A 619 40.86 -16.30 -12.91
CA PRO A 619 39.68 -16.26 -13.78
C PRO A 619 39.06 -17.65 -13.87
N ASP A 620 37.76 -17.75 -13.60
CA ASP A 620 36.98 -18.96 -13.81
C ASP A 620 37.15 -19.40 -15.28
N LYS A 621 37.64 -20.62 -15.48
CA LYS A 621 37.89 -21.21 -16.80
C LYS A 621 36.59 -21.66 -17.47
#